data_AF-A0A966XDU6-F1
#
_entry.id   AF-A0A966XDU6-F1
#
_cell.length_a   1.000
_cell.length_b   1.000
_cell.length_c   1.000
_cell.angle_alpha   90.00
_cell.angle_beta   90.00
_cell.angle_gamma   90.00
#
_symmetry.space_group_name_H-M   'P 1'
#
loop_
_entity.id
_entity.type
_entity.pdbx_description
1 polymer ?
#
loop_
_entity_poly.entity_id
_entity_poly.type
_entity_poly.pdbx_seq_one_letter_code
_entity_poly.pdbx_strand_id
1 'polypeptide(L)'
;MRCLILSLFFLVSATKLGAQNFDHYVLSLSWSPSWCATEGKARGSEQCSNSADFGWILHGLWPQNDTSWPSYCQSRHAPPSRSLTGSMKDIMGTSGLAWHQWKKHGSCSDLAAEVYFEM
;
A
#
# COMPACT_ATOMS: atom_id res chain seq x y z
N MET A 1 -49.94 33.80 -5.85
CA MET A 1 -49.58 32.43 -6.26
C MET A 1 -48.16 32.44 -6.79
N ARG A 2 -47.34 31.49 -6.30
CA ARG A 2 -46.02 31.05 -6.82
C ARG A 2 -44.84 31.98 -6.55
N CYS A 3 -43.65 31.51 -6.16
CA CYS A 3 -43.21 30.28 -5.49
C CYS A 3 -41.77 30.63 -5.08
N LEU A 4 -41.44 30.73 -3.80
CA LEU A 4 -40.04 30.95 -3.38
C LEU A 4 -39.28 29.65 -3.64
N ILE A 5 -38.41 29.65 -4.66
CA ILE A 5 -37.49 28.53 -4.92
C ILE A 5 -36.29 28.74 -3.99
N LEU A 6 -36.27 28.03 -2.85
CA LEU A 6 -35.05 27.89 -2.05
C LEU A 6 -34.06 27.00 -2.83
N SER A 7 -33.06 27.63 -3.44
CA SER A 7 -31.92 26.91 -4.02
C SER A 7 -31.04 26.38 -2.88
N LEU A 8 -31.18 25.11 -2.55
CA LEU A 8 -30.19 24.39 -1.74
C LEU A 8 -28.89 24.26 -2.55
N PHE A 9 -27.90 25.09 -2.25
CA PHE A 9 -26.52 24.87 -2.69
C PHE A 9 -25.94 23.70 -1.89
N PHE A 10 -25.97 22.49 -2.45
CA PHE A 10 -25.14 21.40 -1.96
C PHE A 10 -23.68 21.73 -2.29
N LEU A 11 -22.88 22.05 -1.27
CA LEU A 11 -21.43 22.09 -1.37
C LEU A 11 -20.94 20.64 -1.56
N VAL A 12 -20.80 20.22 -2.81
CA VAL A 12 -20.09 18.99 -3.14
C VAL A 12 -18.60 19.28 -2.97
N SER A 13 -18.05 18.92 -1.81
CA SER A 13 -16.58 18.89 -1.64
C SER A 13 -16.02 17.84 -2.59
N ALA A 14 -15.40 18.27 -3.69
CA ALA A 14 -14.62 17.39 -4.52
C ALA A 14 -13.41 16.90 -3.70
N THR A 15 -13.40 15.63 -3.32
CA THR A 15 -12.18 14.99 -2.84
C THR A 15 -11.19 15.04 -4.01
N LYS A 16 -10.08 15.77 -3.84
CA LYS A 16 -9.00 15.79 -4.83
C LYS A 16 -8.47 14.36 -4.97
N LEU A 17 -8.87 13.66 -6.03
CA LEU A 17 -8.17 12.45 -6.47
C LEU A 17 -6.88 12.87 -7.16
N GLY A 18 -5.77 12.71 -6.46
CA GLY A 18 -4.43 12.98 -6.98
C GLY A 18 -3.38 12.59 -5.94
N ALA A 19 -2.15 12.32 -6.41
CA ALA A 19 -0.98 12.07 -5.57
C ALA A 19 -1.04 12.90 -4.27
N GLN A 20 -1.00 12.25 -3.11
CA GLN A 20 -0.64 13.01 -1.93
C GLN A 20 0.82 13.38 -2.11
N ASN A 21 1.11 14.69 -2.14
CA ASN A 21 2.48 15.16 -2.24
C ASN A 21 3.30 14.52 -1.11
N PHE A 22 4.36 13.81 -1.50
CA PHE A 22 5.35 13.27 -0.60
C PHE A 22 6.75 13.67 -1.07
N ASP A 23 7.69 13.77 -0.15
CA ASP A 23 9.02 14.31 -0.44
C ASP A 23 10.00 13.23 -0.93
N HIS A 24 9.91 12.02 -0.39
CA HIS A 24 10.81 10.91 -0.72
C HIS A 24 10.20 9.53 -0.47
N TYR A 25 10.87 8.49 -0.99
CA TYR A 25 10.55 7.11 -0.67
C TYR A 25 11.48 6.57 0.41
N VAL A 26 10.91 5.78 1.33
CA VAL A 26 11.67 4.89 2.20
C VAL A 26 11.54 3.46 1.67
N LEU A 27 12.67 2.86 1.29
CA LEU A 27 12.75 1.43 1.04
C LEU A 27 12.89 0.69 2.36
N SER A 28 11.82 0.00 2.78
CA SER A 28 11.79 -0.75 4.03
C SER A 28 12.07 -2.23 3.77
N LEU A 29 13.12 -2.75 4.39
CA LEU A 29 13.51 -4.15 4.32
C LEU A 29 13.29 -4.82 5.67
N SER A 30 12.82 -6.06 5.65
CA SER A 30 12.66 -6.88 6.86
C SER A 30 13.56 -8.09 6.81
N TRP A 31 14.22 -8.38 7.93
CA TRP A 31 14.99 -9.62 8.10
C TRP A 31 14.04 -10.74 8.54
N SER A 32 13.71 -11.63 7.58
CA SER A 32 12.70 -12.68 7.78
C SER A 32 13.02 -13.62 8.94
N PRO A 33 14.26 -14.08 9.14
CA PRO A 33 14.56 -15.01 10.25
C PRO A 33 14.20 -14.45 11.62
N SER A 34 14.51 -13.17 11.89
CA SER A 34 14.13 -12.54 13.16
C SER A 34 12.63 -12.37 13.28
N TRP A 35 11.94 -11.90 12.23
CA TRP A 35 10.49 -11.75 12.27
C TRP A 35 9.75 -13.09 12.43
N CYS A 36 10.22 -14.14 11.76
CA CYS A 36 9.66 -15.48 11.90
C CYS A 36 9.89 -16.06 13.29
N ALA A 37 11.04 -15.79 13.91
CA ALA A 37 11.34 -16.23 15.26
C ALA A 37 10.47 -15.54 16.33
N THR A 38 10.09 -14.27 16.12
CA THR A 38 9.37 -13.49 17.13
C THR A 38 7.85 -13.42 16.91
N GLU A 39 7.38 -13.44 15.66
CA GLU A 39 5.97 -13.18 15.33
C GLU A 39 5.42 -14.13 14.26
N GLY A 40 6.14 -14.28 13.14
CA GLY A 40 5.60 -14.87 11.92
C GLY A 40 5.16 -16.33 12.06
N LYS A 41 5.90 -17.14 12.84
CA LYS A 41 5.52 -18.54 13.12
C LYS A 41 4.24 -18.63 13.95
N ALA A 42 4.09 -17.78 14.98
CA ALA A 42 2.88 -17.75 15.81
C ALA A 42 1.64 -17.33 15.01
N ARG A 43 1.83 -16.51 13.96
CA ARG A 43 0.78 -16.13 13.01
C ARG A 43 0.52 -17.15 11.90
N GLY A 44 1.28 -18.24 11.83
CA GLY A 44 1.15 -19.22 10.74
C GLY A 44 1.47 -18.66 9.36
N SER A 45 2.40 -17.69 9.26
CA SER A 45 2.76 -17.07 7.99
C SER A 45 3.44 -18.06 7.05
N GLU A 46 3.01 -18.10 5.78
CA GLU A 46 3.64 -18.93 4.73
C GLU A 46 5.12 -18.60 4.51
N GLN A 47 5.51 -17.33 4.74
CA GLN A 47 6.90 -16.85 4.70
C GLN A 47 7.80 -17.57 5.73
N CYS A 48 7.24 -18.14 6.79
CA CYS A 48 7.98 -18.80 7.86
C CYS A 48 7.92 -20.33 7.77
N SER A 49 7.39 -20.88 6.68
CA SER A 49 7.42 -22.32 6.43
C SER A 49 8.86 -22.82 6.31
N ASN A 50 9.11 -24.08 6.67
CA ASN A 50 10.46 -24.66 6.61
C ASN A 50 11.05 -24.71 5.19
N SER A 51 10.19 -24.63 4.17
CA SER A 51 10.59 -24.53 2.76
C SER A 51 10.85 -23.10 2.30
N ALA A 52 10.43 -22.09 3.07
CA ALA A 52 10.68 -20.69 2.77
C ALA A 52 12.04 -20.29 3.34
N ASP A 53 13.02 -20.07 2.45
CA ASP A 53 14.39 -19.70 2.79
C ASP A 53 14.63 -18.20 2.53
N PHE A 54 13.87 -17.36 3.22
CA PHE A 54 13.99 -15.90 3.07
C PHE A 54 15.02 -15.32 4.02
N GLY A 55 15.90 -14.47 3.47
CA GLY A 55 16.73 -13.53 4.23
C GLY A 55 16.04 -12.17 4.35
N TRP A 56 16.65 -11.15 3.75
CA TRP A 56 16.02 -9.84 3.58
C TRP A 56 14.87 -9.94 2.58
N ILE A 57 13.72 -9.41 2.96
CA ILE A 57 12.57 -9.24 2.07
C ILE A 57 12.21 -7.76 1.97
N LEU A 58 11.58 -7.39 0.86
CA LEU A 58 10.93 -6.10 0.71
C LEU A 58 9.70 -6.05 1.63
N HIS A 59 9.78 -5.22 2.67
CA HIS A 59 8.62 -4.91 3.48
C HIS A 59 7.71 -3.95 2.71
N GLY A 60 8.26 -2.93 2.07
CA GLY A 60 7.52 -2.02 1.20
C GLY A 60 8.31 -0.77 0.80
N LEU A 61 7.75 0.00 -0.13
CA LEU A 61 8.28 1.27 -0.61
C LEU A 61 7.32 2.40 -0.18
N TRP A 62 7.76 3.27 0.71
CA TRP A 62 6.83 4.15 1.45
C TRP A 62 7.02 5.62 1.07
N PRO A 63 6.03 6.25 0.41
CA PRO A 63 5.90 7.69 0.36
C PRO A 63 6.00 8.33 1.74
N GLN A 64 6.91 9.27 1.92
CA GLN A 64 7.27 9.85 3.21
C GLN A 64 7.58 11.36 3.05
N ASN A 65 7.29 12.12 4.11
CA ASN A 65 7.75 13.49 4.33
C ASN A 65 8.66 13.52 5.56
N ASP A 66 9.39 14.62 5.78
CA ASP A 66 10.34 14.73 6.90
C ASP A 66 9.72 14.43 8.27
N THR A 67 8.43 14.74 8.46
CA THR A 67 7.73 14.60 9.76
C THR A 67 6.40 13.87 9.68
N SER A 68 5.99 13.36 8.51
CA SER A 68 4.71 12.71 8.31
C SER A 68 4.73 11.73 7.13
N TRP A 69 3.72 10.87 7.02
CA TRP A 69 3.51 10.07 5.82
C TRP A 69 2.04 10.08 5.41
N PRO A 70 1.74 10.21 4.11
CA PRO A 70 0.42 9.88 3.63
C PRO A 70 0.16 8.37 3.80
N SER A 71 -1.08 7.99 4.10
CA SER A 71 -1.46 6.58 4.15
C SER A 71 -2.90 6.36 3.72
N TYR A 72 -3.18 5.18 3.15
CA TYR A 72 -4.51 4.77 2.69
C TYR A 72 -5.18 5.80 1.78
N CYS A 73 -4.41 6.33 0.83
CA CYS A 73 -4.87 7.40 -0.06
C CYS A 73 -5.94 6.90 -1.03
N GLN A 74 -6.84 7.79 -1.42
CA GLN A 74 -7.70 7.54 -2.57
C GLN A 74 -6.87 7.63 -3.84
N SER A 75 -6.65 6.48 -4.49
CA SER A 75 -5.95 6.40 -5.77
C SER A 75 -6.94 6.47 -6.94
N ARG A 76 -6.52 7.12 -8.03
CA ARG A 76 -7.22 7.02 -9.32
C ARG A 76 -6.94 5.72 -10.05
N HIS A 77 -5.88 5.01 -9.64
CA HIS A 77 -5.48 3.73 -10.22
C HIS A 77 -6.21 2.58 -9.55
N ALA A 78 -6.50 1.54 -10.33
CA ALA A 78 -7.08 0.32 -9.79
C ALA A 78 -6.12 -0.34 -8.77
N PRO A 79 -6.66 -0.99 -7.73
CA PRO A 79 -5.84 -1.81 -6.85
C PRO A 79 -5.24 -3.00 -7.61
N PRO A 80 -4.09 -3.54 -7.14
CA PRO A 80 -3.40 -4.62 -7.84
C PRO A 80 -4.26 -5.87 -7.92
N SER A 81 -4.17 -6.57 -9.05
CA SER A 81 -4.83 -7.88 -9.18
C SER A 81 -4.22 -8.91 -8.20
N ARG A 82 -4.96 -10.00 -7.93
CA ARG A 82 -4.42 -11.14 -7.15
C ARG A 82 -3.19 -11.76 -7.81
N SER A 83 -3.12 -11.74 -9.14
CA SER A 83 -1.95 -12.23 -9.89
C SER A 83 -0.74 -11.35 -9.63
N LEU A 84 -0.91 -10.02 -9.66
CA LEU A 84 0.16 -9.07 -9.43
C LEU A 84 0.69 -9.12 -8.00
N THR A 85 -0.17 -9.21 -6.99
CA THR A 85 0.32 -9.39 -5.60
C THR A 85 0.91 -10.79 -5.38
N GLY A 86 0.42 -11.80 -6.11
CA GLY A 86 0.98 -13.15 -6.12
C GLY A 86 2.40 -13.20 -6.68
N SER A 87 2.71 -12.42 -7.73
CA SER A 87 4.04 -12.36 -8.32
C SER A 87 5.08 -11.68 -7.45
N MET A 88 4.67 -11.00 -6.37
CA MET A 88 5.58 -10.36 -5.41
C MET A 88 5.96 -11.26 -4.23
N LYS A 89 5.45 -12.50 -4.16
CA LYS A 89 5.66 -13.41 -3.01
C LYS A 89 7.12 -13.77 -2.78
N ASP A 90 7.91 -13.88 -3.84
CA ASP A 90 9.33 -14.22 -3.80
C ASP A 90 10.20 -13.11 -3.22
N ILE A 91 9.76 -11.84 -3.27
CA ILE A 91 10.51 -10.71 -2.71
C ILE A 91 9.86 -10.09 -1.48
N MET A 92 8.54 -10.22 -1.29
CA MET A 92 7.78 -9.70 -0.15
C MET A 92 7.30 -10.78 0.82
N GLY A 93 7.64 -12.05 0.58
CA GLY A 93 7.29 -13.19 1.44
C GLY A 93 5.84 -13.67 1.34
N THR A 94 4.87 -12.76 1.19
CA THR A 94 3.44 -13.12 1.02
C THR A 94 2.71 -12.15 0.09
N SER A 95 1.69 -12.64 -0.61
CA SER A 95 0.82 -11.79 -1.44
C SER A 95 -0.03 -10.84 -0.60
N GLY A 96 -0.33 -11.25 0.65
CA GLY A 96 -1.03 -10.42 1.61
C GLY A 96 -0.23 -9.20 2.03
N LEU A 97 1.09 -9.35 2.21
CA LEU A 97 1.99 -8.22 2.48
C LEU A 97 1.98 -7.27 1.29
N ALA A 98 2.20 -7.76 0.06
CA ALA A 98 2.18 -6.93 -1.14
C ALA A 98 0.88 -6.12 -1.28
N TRP A 99 -0.27 -6.76 -1.11
CA TRP A 99 -1.58 -6.09 -1.11
C TRP A 99 -1.68 -5.00 -0.03
N HIS A 100 -1.30 -5.33 1.21
CA HIS A 100 -1.37 -4.39 2.33
C HIS A 100 -0.50 -3.15 2.07
N GLN A 101 0.71 -3.37 1.56
CA GLN A 101 1.70 -2.33 1.33
C GLN A 101 1.29 -1.41 0.19
N TRP A 102 0.75 -1.94 -0.91
CA TRP A 102 0.14 -1.10 -1.92
C TRP A 102 -1.04 -0.32 -1.36
N LYS A 103 -1.96 -0.98 -0.64
CA LYS A 103 -3.17 -0.31 -0.12
C LYS A 103 -2.82 0.86 0.81
N LYS A 104 -1.85 0.68 1.69
CA LYS A 104 -1.45 1.68 2.69
C LYS A 104 -0.51 2.74 2.12
N HIS A 105 0.48 2.34 1.31
CA HIS A 105 1.59 3.20 0.88
C HIS A 105 1.57 3.45 -0.63
N GLY A 106 1.49 2.39 -1.44
CA GLY A 106 1.48 2.51 -2.90
C GLY A 106 0.32 3.35 -3.46
N SER A 107 -0.85 3.31 -2.83
CA SER A 107 -2.01 4.14 -3.19
C SER A 107 -1.76 5.65 -3.10
N CYS A 108 -0.72 6.07 -2.36
CA CYS A 108 -0.31 7.45 -2.19
C CYS A 108 0.73 7.93 -3.21
N SER A 109 1.31 7.03 -4.01
CA SER A 109 2.39 7.32 -4.96
C SER A 109 1.94 7.94 -6.29
N ASP A 110 0.64 7.89 -6.58
CA ASP A 110 0.06 8.22 -7.91
C ASP A 110 0.56 7.37 -9.08
N LEU A 111 1.16 6.22 -8.77
CA LEU A 111 1.55 5.21 -9.74
C LEU A 111 0.47 4.14 -9.89
N ALA A 112 0.37 3.59 -11.10
CA ALA A 112 -0.34 2.34 -11.32
C ALA A 112 0.35 1.23 -10.51
N ALA A 113 -0.41 0.22 -10.07
CA ALA A 113 0.10 -0.78 -9.15
C ALA A 113 1.25 -1.60 -9.75
N GLU A 114 1.19 -1.86 -11.06
CA GLU A 114 2.25 -2.52 -11.84
C GLU A 114 3.55 -1.72 -11.75
N VAL A 115 3.48 -0.43 -12.06
CA VAL A 115 4.65 0.47 -12.03
C VAL A 115 5.22 0.60 -10.61
N TYR A 116 4.36 0.70 -9.59
CA TYR A 116 4.81 0.77 -8.19
C TYR A 116 5.58 -0.48 -7.74
N PHE A 117 5.19 -1.68 -8.22
CA PHE A 117 5.87 -2.93 -7.87
C PHE A 117 7.12 -3.22 -8.72
N GLU A 118 7.31 -2.50 -9.83
CA GLU A 118 8.51 -2.59 -10.69
C GLU A 118 9.64 -1.62 -10.27
N MET A 119 9.39 -0.71 -9.32
CA MET A 119 10.40 0.19 -8.75
C MET A 119 11.37 -0.53 -7.82
#